data_AF-A0A7X7GTB9-F1
#
_entry.id   AF-A0A7X7GTB9-F1
#
_cell.length_a   1.000
_cell.length_b   1.000
_cell.length_c   1.000
_cell.angle_alpha   90.00
_cell.angle_beta   90.00
_cell.angle_gamma   90.00
#
_symmetry.space_group_name_H-M   'P 1'
#
loop_
_entity.id
_entity.type
_entity.pdbx_description
1 polymer ?
#
loop_
_entity_poly.entity_id
_entity_poly.type
_entity_poly.pdbx_seq_one_letter_code
_entity_poly.pdbx_strand_id
1 'polypeptide(L)' 'MVSNTRQTQTRREIRAKAAGRAAKRARSKAGTPEFPIHPEGYDPKAPDARKS' A
#
# COMPACT_ATOMS: atom_id res chain seq x y z
N MET A 1 -6.47 -44.10 0.48
CA MET A 1 -6.54 -42.69 0.94
C MET A 1 -6.49 -41.80 -0.30
N VAL A 2 -7.61 -41.21 -0.72
CA VAL A 2 -7.64 -40.37 -1.94
C VAL A 2 -7.19 -38.97 -1.55
N SER A 3 -6.05 -38.52 -2.09
CA SER A 3 -5.48 -37.22 -1.75
C SER A 3 -6.29 -36.09 -2.37
N ASN A 4 -6.90 -35.25 -1.53
CA ASN A 4 -7.74 -34.14 -1.98
C ASN A 4 -6.93 -32.89 -2.38
N THR A 5 -5.73 -33.11 -2.93
CA THR A 5 -4.68 -32.12 -3.20
C THR A 5 -5.18 -30.96 -4.06
N ARG A 6 -5.89 -31.25 -5.16
CA ARG A 6 -6.51 -30.23 -6.02
C ARG A 6 -7.45 -29.31 -5.25
N GLN A 7 -8.35 -29.86 -4.44
CA GLN A 7 -9.29 -29.06 -3.65
C GLN A 7 -8.56 -28.15 -2.64
N THR A 8 -7.51 -28.67 -1.99
CA THR A 8 -6.72 -27.88 -1.04
C THR A 8 -5.93 -26.75 -1.71
N GLN A 9 -5.38 -27.00 -2.91
CA GLN A 9 -4.68 -26.00 -3.71
C GLN A 9 -5.62 -24.89 -4.17
N THR A 10 -6.79 -25.25 -4.71
CA THR A 10 -7.81 -24.27 -5.11
C THR A 10 -8.24 -23.40 -3.94
N ARG A 11 -8.47 -23.99 -2.75
CA ARG A 11 -8.79 -23.21 -1.53
C ARG A 11 -7.66 -22.27 -1.13
N ARG A 12 -6.39 -22.71 -1.23
CA ARG A 12 -5.23 -21.87 -0.94
C ARG A 12 -5.16 -20.67 -1.89
N GLU A 13 -5.35 -20.89 -3.19
CA GLU A 13 -5.36 -19.82 -4.19
C GLU A 13 -6.48 -18.81 -3.96
N ILE A 14 -7.69 -19.27 -3.63
CA ILE A 14 -8.83 -18.39 -3.33
C ILE A 14 -8.48 -17.48 -2.14
N ARG A 15 -7.92 -18.05 -1.06
CA ARG A 15 -7.52 -17.28 0.14
C ARG A 15 -6.40 -16.29 -0.18
N ALA A 16 -5.40 -16.69 -0.94
CA ALA A 16 -4.30 -15.81 -1.36
C ALA A 16 -4.83 -14.63 -2.21
N LYS A 17 -5.72 -14.90 -3.17
CA LYS A 17 -6.36 -13.86 -3.99
C LYS A 17 -7.20 -12.90 -3.14
N ALA A 18 -7.97 -13.40 -2.17
CA ALA A 18 -8.78 -12.59 -1.27
C ALA A 18 -7.92 -11.66 -0.39
N ALA A 19 -6.87 -12.22 0.24
CA ALA A 19 -5.93 -11.45 1.05
C ALA A 19 -5.20 -10.37 0.23
N GLY A 20 -4.75 -10.71 -0.98
CA GLY A 20 -4.10 -9.75 -1.88
C GLY A 20 -5.01 -8.58 -2.27
N ARG A 21 -6.29 -8.83 -2.54
CA ARG A 21 -7.28 -7.77 -2.83
C ARG A 21 -7.52 -6.87 -1.61
N ALA A 22 -7.63 -7.45 -0.42
CA ALA A 22 -7.79 -6.68 0.82
C ALA A 22 -6.56 -5.79 1.08
N ALA A 23 -5.34 -6.34 0.96
CA ALA A 23 -4.09 -5.59 1.13
C ALA A 23 -3.92 -4.48 0.09
N LYS A 24 -4.31 -4.71 -1.17
CA LYS A 24 -4.32 -3.65 -2.20
C LYS A 24 -5.25 -2.51 -1.80
N ARG A 25 -6.49 -2.83 -1.40
CA ARG A 25 -7.47 -1.81 -0.97
C ARG A 25 -7.00 -1.04 0.25
N ALA A 26 -6.41 -1.71 1.25
CA ALA A 26 -5.85 -1.07 2.42
C ALA A 26 -4.74 -0.08 2.06
N ARG A 27 -3.78 -0.48 1.20
CA ARG A 27 -2.71 0.42 0.71
C ARG A 27 -3.25 1.60 -0.08
N SER A 28 -4.22 1.37 -0.98
CA SER A 28 -4.82 2.47 -1.75
C SER A 28 -5.57 3.46 -0.86
N LYS A 29 -6.25 3.00 0.20
CA LYS A 29 -6.91 3.87 1.17
C LYS A 29 -5.94 4.60 2.08
N ALA A 30 -4.81 3.98 2.43
CA ALA A 30 -3.77 4.60 3.23
C ALA A 30 -3.11 5.79 2.51
N GLY A 31 -3.17 5.82 1.17
CA GLY A 31 -2.58 6.90 0.38
C GLY A 31 -1.04 6.89 0.44
N THR A 32 -0.43 7.95 -0.09
CA THR A 32 0.97 8.26 0.21
C THR A 32 0.99 9.05 1.52
N PRO A 33 1.91 8.75 2.46
CA PRO A 33 2.06 9.61 3.62
C PRO A 33 2.36 11.03 3.14
N GLU A 34 1.67 12.02 3.70
CA GLU A 34 1.96 13.42 3.41
C GLU A 34 3.36 13.71 3.95
N PHE A 35 4.32 13.81 3.03
CA PHE A 35 5.62 14.33 3.37
C PHE A 35 5.47 15.83 3.61
N PRO A 36 6.00 16.38 4.72
CA PRO A 36 6.00 17.82 4.91
C PRO A 36 6.81 18.44 3.78
N ILE A 37 6.14 19.25 2.95
CA ILE A 37 6.76 20.01 1.86
C ILE A 37 7.85 20.93 2.41
N HIS A 38 7.63 21.39 3.65
CA HIS A 38 8.51 22.24 4.42
C HIS A 38 8.61 21.62 5.83
N PRO A 39 9.62 20.80 6.13
CA PRO A 39 9.84 20.35 7.51
C PRO A 39 9.95 21.55 8.45
N GLU A 40 9.56 21.40 9.71
CA GLU A 40 9.61 22.50 10.69
C GLU A 40 11.01 23.15 10.68
N GLY A 41 11.06 24.44 10.36
CA GLY A 41 12.32 25.20 10.19
C GLY A 41 12.77 25.45 8.75
N TYR A 42 12.02 25.04 7.73
CA TYR A 42 12.31 25.38 6.34
C TYR A 42 12.14 26.90 6.09
N ASP A 43 13.20 27.54 5.60
CA ASP A 43 13.23 28.98 5.33
C ASP A 43 12.38 29.32 4.09
N PRO A 44 11.31 30.14 4.20
CA PRO A 44 10.52 30.56 3.04
C PRO A 44 11.30 31.43 2.04
N LYS A 45 12.50 31.91 2.38
CA LYS A 45 13.42 32.63 1.49
C LYS A 45 14.46 31.72 0.84
N ALA A 46 14.45 30.42 1.12
CA ALA A 46 15.38 29.48 0.52
C ALA A 46 15.27 29.50 -1.02
N PRO A 47 16.37 29.30 -1.75
CA PRO A 47 16.38 29.38 -3.22
C PRO A 47 15.49 28.33 -3.90
N ASP A 48 15.17 27.25 -3.20
CA ASP A 48 14.27 26.15 -3.60
C ASP A 48 12.80 26.36 -3.19
N ALA A 49 12.49 27.45 -2.48
CA ALA A 49 11.11 27.76 -2.08
C ALA A 49 10.25 28.15 -3.30
N ARG A 50 9.00 27.68 -3.32
CA ARG A 50 8.05 27.96 -4.40
C ARG A 50 7.62 29.43 -4.34
N LYS A 51 8.06 30.25 -5.30
CA LYS A 51 7.63 31.65 -5.43
C LYS A 51 6.17 31.68 -5.92
N SER A 52 5.31 32.39 -5.19
CA SER A 52 3.91 32.68 -5.56
C SER A 52 3.82 33.57 -6.79
#